data_AF-A0A1S6KZJ7-F1
#
_entry.id   AF-A0A1S6KZJ7-F1
#
_cell.length_a   1.000
_cell.length_b   1.000
_cell.length_c   1.000
_cell.angle_alpha   90.00
_cell.angle_beta   90.00
_cell.angle_gamma   90.00
#
_symmetry.space_group_name_H-M   'P 1'
#
loop_
_entity.id
_entity.type
_entity.pdbx_description
1 polymer ?
#
loop_
_entity_poly.entity_id
_entity_poly.type
_entity_poly.pdbx_seq_one_letter_code
_entity_poly.pdbx_strand_id
1 'polypeptide(L)'
;CLYGATSGTCFFRGVAAERFAVRNSGATAVVEGVGDHGCEYMTGGRVIILGSTGRNFAAGMSGGIAYVLDVHRDFHSKLNTEMVEPGPVEDPAEIAYLRGLIEDHHHYTGSELAAR
;
A
#
# COMPACT_ATOMS: atom_id res chain seq x y z
N CYS A 1 -0.88 4.14 11.44
CA CYS A 1 0.60 4.27 11.27
C CYS A 1 0.89 5.26 10.15
N LEU A 2 2.09 5.88 10.13
CA LEU A 2 2.54 6.83 9.08
C LEU A 2 1.65 8.06 8.89
N TYR A 3 1.01 8.52 9.96
CA TYR A 3 0.16 9.71 9.92
C TYR A 3 0.98 10.94 9.54
N GLY A 4 0.66 11.58 8.41
CA GLY A 4 1.36 12.79 7.96
C GLY A 4 2.81 12.57 7.57
N ALA A 5 3.22 11.33 7.29
CA ALA A 5 4.62 11.03 6.97
C ALA A 5 5.04 11.74 5.66
N THR A 6 6.21 12.38 5.66
CA THR A 6 6.68 13.19 4.53
C THR A 6 7.85 12.57 3.76
N SER A 7 8.56 11.63 4.37
CA SER A 7 9.66 10.87 3.75
C SER A 7 9.98 9.61 4.56
N GLY A 8 10.86 8.78 4.02
CA GLY A 8 11.34 7.55 4.66
C GLY A 8 10.71 6.28 4.12
N THR A 9 11.29 5.14 4.50
CA THR A 9 10.84 3.80 4.10
C THR A 9 10.52 2.98 5.35
N CYS A 10 9.39 2.27 5.35
CA CYS A 10 8.99 1.41 6.47
C CYS A 10 8.50 0.04 5.98
N PHE A 11 8.85 -1.01 6.72
CA PHE A 11 8.51 -2.39 6.40
C PHE A 11 7.78 -3.02 7.58
N PHE A 12 6.56 -3.51 7.37
CA PHE A 12 5.69 -4.04 8.42
C PHE A 12 5.30 -5.48 8.13
N ARG A 13 5.91 -6.45 8.83
CA ARG A 13 5.50 -7.85 8.74
C ARG A 13 4.25 -8.08 9.58
N GLY A 14 3.10 -8.15 8.93
CA GLY A 14 1.80 -8.36 9.53
C GLY A 14 0.75 -7.37 9.01
N VAL A 15 -0.42 -7.43 9.65
CA VAL A 15 -1.59 -6.62 9.27
C VAL A 15 -1.65 -5.37 10.14
N ALA A 16 -1.63 -4.20 9.50
CA ALA A 16 -1.90 -2.94 10.18
C ALA A 16 -3.40 -2.77 10.44
N ALA A 17 -3.74 -2.09 11.53
CA ALA A 17 -5.11 -1.76 11.87
C ALA A 17 -5.69 -0.70 10.90
N GLU A 18 -6.83 -0.10 11.27
CA GLU A 18 -7.48 0.96 10.51
C GLU A 18 -6.56 2.18 10.28
N ARG A 19 -6.86 2.95 9.23
CA ARG A 19 -6.19 4.23 8.95
C ARG A 19 -4.66 4.10 8.81
N PHE A 20 -4.23 3.06 8.11
CA PHE A 20 -2.83 2.94 7.71
C PHE A 20 -2.49 3.98 6.62
N ALA A 21 -1.35 4.66 6.76
CA ALA A 21 -0.87 5.67 5.81
C ALA A 21 -1.82 6.86 5.59
N VAL A 22 -2.64 7.19 6.60
CA VAL A 22 -3.51 8.37 6.53
C VAL A 22 -2.69 9.64 6.40
N ARG A 23 -3.03 10.47 5.43
CA ARG A 23 -2.30 11.70 5.10
C ARG A 23 -0.81 11.47 4.82
N ASN A 24 -0.42 10.28 4.35
CA ASN A 24 0.93 10.08 3.86
C ASN A 24 1.18 11.05 2.68
N SER A 25 2.28 11.79 2.76
CA SER A 25 2.65 12.82 1.78
C SER A 25 4.00 12.52 1.12
N GLY A 26 4.67 11.42 1.45
CA GLY A 26 5.96 11.09 0.82
C GLY A 26 6.69 9.84 1.33
N ALA A 27 6.18 9.13 2.32
CA ALA A 27 6.80 7.89 2.77
C ALA A 27 6.48 6.71 1.84
N THR A 28 7.43 5.78 1.75
CA THR A 28 7.26 4.46 1.13
C THR A 28 7.01 3.42 2.20
N ALA A 29 6.02 2.55 2.03
CA ALA A 29 5.71 1.51 2.99
C ALA A 29 5.37 0.18 2.33
N VAL A 30 5.80 -0.93 2.92
CA VAL A 30 5.34 -2.29 2.59
C VAL A 30 4.70 -2.91 3.82
N VAL A 31 3.49 -3.46 3.68
CA VAL A 31 2.71 -4.09 4.76
C VAL A 31 1.96 -5.32 4.24
N GLU A 32 1.71 -6.32 5.08
CA GLU A 32 1.06 -7.58 4.65
C GLU A 32 -0.47 -7.54 4.70
N GLY A 33 -1.06 -6.42 5.12
CA GLY A 33 -2.49 -6.18 5.12
C GLY A 33 -2.85 -4.90 5.86
N VAL A 34 -4.03 -4.35 5.60
CA VAL A 34 -4.51 -3.14 6.26
C VAL A 34 -5.99 -3.24 6.61
N GLY A 35 -6.40 -2.58 7.69
CA GLY A 35 -7.81 -2.40 8.04
C GLY A 35 -8.54 -1.36 7.17
N ASP A 36 -9.69 -0.90 7.65
CA ASP A 36 -10.52 0.10 6.96
C ASP A 36 -9.80 1.45 6.84
N HIS A 37 -10.16 2.23 5.82
CA HIS A 37 -9.62 3.59 5.56
C HIS A 37 -8.10 3.64 5.29
N GLY A 38 -7.54 2.58 4.70
CA GLY A 38 -6.16 2.59 4.24
C GLY A 38 -5.91 3.69 3.20
N CYS A 39 -4.77 4.39 3.31
CA CYS A 39 -4.35 5.49 2.43
C CYS A 39 -5.33 6.68 2.38
N GLU A 40 -6.23 6.82 3.35
CA GLU A 40 -7.18 7.93 3.39
C GLU A 40 -6.44 9.28 3.46
N TYR A 41 -6.84 10.24 2.62
CA TYR A 41 -6.20 11.55 2.48
C TYR A 41 -4.71 11.52 2.10
N MET A 42 -4.20 10.42 1.56
CA MET A 42 -2.82 10.34 1.06
C MET A 42 -2.62 11.32 -0.09
N THR A 43 -1.54 12.10 -0.04
CA THR A 43 -1.20 13.13 -1.04
C THR A 43 0.14 12.87 -1.72
N GLY A 44 0.88 11.84 -1.31
CA GLY A 44 2.19 11.49 -1.87
C GLY A 44 2.79 10.25 -1.21
N GLY A 45 3.88 9.76 -1.78
CA GLY A 45 4.54 8.53 -1.33
C GLY A 45 4.01 7.28 -2.04
N ARG A 46 4.42 6.11 -1.53
CA ARG A 46 4.07 4.80 -2.09
C ARG A 46 3.68 3.82 -1.00
N VAL A 47 2.60 3.06 -1.20
CA VAL A 47 2.18 2.05 -0.22
C VAL A 47 1.92 0.72 -0.92
N ILE A 48 2.63 -0.32 -0.52
CA ILE A 48 2.53 -1.68 -1.05
C ILE A 48 1.83 -2.53 0.01
N ILE A 49 0.69 -3.12 -0.34
CA ILE A 49 -0.10 -3.99 0.51
C ILE A 49 -0.07 -5.41 -0.07
N LEU A 50 0.64 -6.33 0.60
CA LEU A 50 0.82 -7.72 0.16
C LEU A 50 -0.33 -8.65 0.55
N GLY A 51 -1.46 -8.10 0.99
CA GLY A 51 -2.61 -8.89 1.42
C GLY A 51 -3.91 -8.10 1.42
N SER A 52 -4.86 -8.54 2.26
CA SER A 52 -6.20 -7.95 2.29
C SER A 52 -6.22 -6.51 2.77
N THR A 53 -7.15 -5.73 2.21
CA THR A 53 -7.50 -4.39 2.69
C THR A 53 -8.87 -4.40 3.37
N GLY A 54 -9.12 -3.39 4.21
CA GLY A 54 -10.45 -3.02 4.66
C GLY A 54 -11.19 -2.14 3.66
N ARG A 55 -12.37 -1.68 4.07
CA ARG A 55 -13.32 -0.86 3.30
C ARG A 55 -12.88 0.59 3.20
N ASN A 56 -13.47 1.29 2.23
CA ASN A 56 -13.26 2.72 1.99
C ASN A 56 -11.77 3.07 1.82
N PHE A 57 -11.03 2.15 1.20
CA PHE A 57 -9.62 2.33 0.88
C PHE A 57 -9.46 3.52 -0.08
N ALA A 58 -8.40 4.32 0.10
CA ALA A 58 -8.07 5.49 -0.71
C ALA A 58 -9.10 6.63 -0.71
N ALA A 59 -10.00 6.69 0.28
CA ALA A 59 -10.91 7.82 0.43
C ALA A 59 -10.16 9.16 0.53
N GLY A 60 -10.49 10.11 -0.34
CA GLY A 60 -9.82 11.41 -0.40
C GLY A 60 -8.32 11.35 -0.75
N MET A 61 -7.82 10.22 -1.25
CA MET A 61 -6.45 10.09 -1.73
C MET A 61 -6.29 10.93 -3.00
N SER A 62 -5.55 12.02 -2.89
CA SER A 62 -5.36 13.00 -3.98
C SER A 62 -3.98 12.91 -4.62
N GLY A 63 -3.08 12.06 -4.12
CA GLY A 63 -1.75 11.88 -4.70
C GLY A 63 -0.95 10.72 -4.08
N GLY A 64 0.08 10.27 -4.81
CA GLY A 64 0.85 9.07 -4.50
C GLY A 64 0.32 7.82 -5.20
N ILE A 65 0.91 6.66 -4.92
CA ILE A 65 0.53 5.38 -5.54
C ILE A 65 0.37 4.31 -4.47
N ALA A 66 -0.71 3.54 -4.54
CA ALA A 66 -0.93 2.35 -3.72
C ALA A 66 -0.97 1.10 -4.60
N TYR A 67 -0.24 0.06 -4.21
CA TYR A 67 -0.20 -1.23 -4.89
C TYR A 67 -0.82 -2.26 -3.97
N VAL A 68 -1.79 -3.01 -4.48
CA VAL A 68 -2.54 -3.99 -3.68
C VAL A 68 -2.46 -5.34 -4.35
N LEU A 69 -1.95 -6.34 -3.62
CA LEU A 69 -2.00 -7.73 -4.03
C LEU A 69 -3.41 -8.29 -3.78
N ASP A 70 -4.28 -8.17 -4.78
CA ASP A 70 -5.67 -8.60 -4.70
C ASP A 70 -5.84 -10.11 -4.95
N VAL A 71 -5.40 -10.93 -3.99
CA VAL A 71 -5.48 -12.40 -4.06
C VAL A 71 -6.94 -12.89 -4.14
N HIS A 72 -7.86 -12.19 -3.46
CA HIS A 72 -9.26 -12.59 -3.34
C HIS A 72 -10.17 -12.00 -4.42
N ARG A 73 -9.65 -11.11 -5.28
CA ARG A 73 -10.41 -10.41 -6.33
C ARG A 73 -11.59 -9.61 -5.76
N ASP A 74 -11.43 -9.08 -4.55
CA ASP A 74 -12.48 -8.36 -3.83
C ASP A 74 -12.11 -6.90 -3.52
N PHE A 75 -10.90 -6.48 -3.87
CA PHE A 75 -10.40 -5.14 -3.58
C PHE A 75 -11.27 -4.05 -4.19
N HIS A 76 -11.76 -4.25 -5.43
CA HIS A 76 -12.57 -3.24 -6.11
C HIS A 76 -13.83 -2.85 -5.33
N SER A 77 -14.44 -3.79 -4.60
CA SER A 77 -15.63 -3.51 -3.77
C SER A 77 -15.33 -2.70 -2.50
N LYS A 78 -14.04 -2.62 -2.11
CA LYS A 78 -13.55 -1.96 -0.90
C LYS A 78 -12.91 -0.61 -1.21
N LEU A 79 -12.62 -0.35 -2.48
CA LEU A 79 -11.98 0.87 -2.98
C LEU A 79 -12.98 2.02 -3.09
N ASN A 80 -12.62 3.18 -2.54
CA ASN A 80 -13.31 4.42 -2.84
C ASN A 80 -12.72 5.01 -4.13
N THR A 81 -13.52 5.07 -5.19
CA THR A 81 -13.08 5.50 -6.53
C THR A 81 -13.37 6.98 -6.84
N GLU A 82 -13.70 7.79 -5.83
CA GLU A 82 -14.07 9.20 -6.04
C GLU A 82 -12.90 10.03 -6.62
N MET A 83 -11.66 9.72 -6.21
CA MET A 83 -10.46 10.48 -6.58
C MET A 83 -9.33 9.61 -7.13
N VAL A 84 -9.51 8.30 -7.22
CA VAL A 84 -8.49 7.36 -7.65
C VAL A 84 -9.01 6.43 -8.74
N GLU A 85 -8.11 6.01 -9.61
CA GLU A 85 -8.37 5.07 -10.69
C GLU A 85 -7.57 3.78 -10.46
N PRO A 86 -8.22 2.61 -10.27
CA PRO A 86 -7.52 1.34 -10.19
C PRO A 86 -7.06 0.89 -11.58
N GLY A 87 -5.83 0.38 -11.68
CA GLY A 87 -5.29 -0.18 -12.93
C GLY A 87 -4.21 -1.23 -12.66
N PRO A 88 -3.93 -2.11 -13.65
CA PRO A 88 -2.83 -3.06 -13.54
C PRO A 88 -1.47 -2.35 -13.57
N VAL A 89 -0.45 -3.00 -13.01
CA VAL A 89 0.95 -2.55 -13.15
C VAL A 89 1.53 -3.20 -14.41
N GLU A 90 1.69 -2.42 -15.47
CA GLU A 90 2.16 -2.92 -16.78
C GLU A 90 3.57 -2.43 -17.14
N ASP A 91 4.00 -1.29 -16.59
CA ASP A 91 5.32 -0.70 -16.87
C ASP A 91 6.44 -1.59 -16.29
N PRO A 92 7.36 -2.13 -17.10
CA PRO A 92 8.48 -2.94 -16.64
C PRO A 92 9.37 -2.24 -15.59
N ALA A 93 9.55 -0.92 -15.69
CA ALA A 93 10.35 -0.17 -14.73
C ALA A 93 9.66 -0.12 -13.36
N GLU A 94 8.34 0.09 -13.36
CA GLU A 94 7.51 0.09 -12.16
C GLU A 94 7.45 -1.31 -11.52
N ILE A 95 7.33 -2.37 -12.33
CA ILE A 95 7.40 -3.76 -11.87
C ILE A 95 8.74 -4.05 -11.19
N ALA A 96 9.86 -3.66 -11.81
CA ALA A 96 11.19 -3.86 -11.23
C ALA A 96 11.34 -3.10 -9.91
N TYR A 97 10.82 -1.87 -9.84
CA TYR A 97 10.82 -1.08 -8.61
C TYR A 97 10.01 -1.74 -7.47
N LEU A 98 8.81 -2.23 -7.76
CA LEU A 98 7.99 -2.95 -6.78
C LEU A 98 8.66 -4.22 -6.28
N ARG A 99 9.26 -5.00 -7.19
CA ARG A 99 10.02 -6.20 -6.82
C ARG A 99 11.14 -5.87 -5.83
N GLY A 100 11.91 -4.81 -6.07
CA GLY A 100 12.95 -4.37 -5.15
C GLY A 100 12.41 -4.04 -3.75
N LEU A 101 11.27 -3.36 -3.65
CA LEU A 101 10.66 -3.06 -2.35
C LEU A 101 10.15 -4.30 -1.61
N ILE A 102 9.64 -5.30 -2.34
CA ILE A 102 9.20 -6.57 -1.77
C ILE A 102 10.41 -7.40 -1.30
N GLU A 103 11.49 -7.42 -2.08
CA GLU A 103 12.76 -8.05 -1.71
C GLU A 103 13.36 -7.40 -0.45
N ASP A 104 13.36 -6.06 -0.38
CA ASP A 104 13.76 -5.33 0.82
C ASP A 104 12.85 -5.67 2.01
N HIS A 105 11.53 -5.77 1.80
CA HIS A 105 10.60 -6.17 2.84
C HIS A 105 10.94 -7.55 3.40
N HIS A 106 11.23 -8.53 2.53
CA HIS A 106 11.71 -9.84 2.96
C HIS A 106 13.04 -9.73 3.73
N HIS A 107 14.02 -9.00 3.19
CA HIS A 107 15.34 -8.82 3.80
C HIS A 107 15.26 -8.25 5.23
N TYR A 108 14.48 -7.18 5.43
CA TYR A 108 14.42 -6.48 6.72
C TYR A 108 13.47 -7.12 7.73
N THR A 109 12.51 -7.94 7.31
CA THR A 109 11.46 -8.46 8.21
C THR A 109 11.40 -9.99 8.30
N GLY A 110 12.10 -10.68 7.41
CA GLY A 110 11.98 -12.14 7.25
C GLY A 110 10.59 -12.59 6.82
N SER A 111 9.83 -11.74 6.12
CA SER A 111 8.49 -12.06 5.63
C SER A 111 8.54 -13.23 4.66
N GLU A 112 7.92 -14.36 5.01
CA GLU A 112 7.76 -15.50 4.11
C GLU A 112 6.78 -15.22 2.98
N LEU A 113 5.87 -14.26 3.17
CA LEU A 113 4.92 -13.85 2.14
C LEU A 113 5.64 -13.14 0.99
N ALA A 114 6.56 -12.23 1.32
CA ALA A 114 7.38 -11.53 0.33
C ALA A 114 8.43 -12.40 -0.36
N ALA A 115 8.73 -13.59 0.17
CA ALA A 115 9.65 -14.54 -0.44
C ALA A 115 9.02 -15.41 -1.53
N ARG A 116 7.70 -15.37 -1.70
CA ARG A 116 6.94 -16.20 -2.63
C ARG A 116 6.68 -15.48 -3.94
#